data_AF-C7P9K4-F1
#
_entry.id   AF-C7P9K4-F1
#
_cell.length_a   1.000
_cell.length_b   1.000
_cell.length_c   1.000
_cell.angle_alpha   90.00
_cell.angle_beta   90.00
_cell.angle_gamma   90.00
#
_symmetry.space_group_name_H-M   'P 1'
#
loop_
_entity.id
_entity.type
_entity.pdbx_description
1 polymer ?
#
loop_
_entity_poly.entity_id
_entity_poly.type
_entity_poly.pdbx_seq_one_letter_code
_entity_poly.pdbx_strand_id
1 'polypeptide(L)'
;MMCYAFFDKDGRGLETMEEHIKKGLEVIDFYIKRNYHKKVAKCLNVDNKVGKIILEVSYVLHDVAKNLKYYQDKKTFRGHEFYSAYIAHNSITTLTGDENKDKKIRKAIACAIALHHHTMVNRFNLIEDSSKLKLCDDGIEVVKKYSPIEINIPNEIISNIEHSIMDLFTNSDEIFKGIYLILVPLMVADNISAILNRKNANENLGVLGREVIEIYNIYKKYLGDSHAIHNNFGI
;
A
#
# COMPACT_ATOMS: atom_id res chain seq x y z
N MET A 1 -15.14 -1.93 16.10
CA MET A 1 -15.26 -3.17 15.27
C MET A 1 -13.88 -3.45 14.69
N MET A 2 -13.27 -4.58 15.05
CA MET A 2 -11.92 -4.91 14.56
C MET A 2 -11.91 -5.04 13.03
N CYS A 3 -11.06 -4.24 12.37
CA CYS A 3 -10.90 -4.26 10.91
C CYS A 3 -9.83 -5.25 10.48
N TYR A 4 -10.16 -6.06 9.48
CA TYR A 4 -9.23 -6.98 8.83
C TYR A 4 -8.71 -6.40 7.53
N ALA A 5 -7.45 -6.67 7.22
CA ALA A 5 -6.86 -6.44 5.90
C ALA A 5 -7.12 -7.62 4.95
N PHE A 6 -7.33 -8.82 5.49
CA PHE A 6 -7.60 -10.02 4.70
C PHE A 6 -8.53 -11.00 5.43
N PHE A 7 -9.33 -11.71 4.63
CA PHE A 7 -10.24 -12.77 5.06
C PHE A 7 -9.89 -14.07 4.33
N ASP A 8 -10.21 -15.22 4.93
CA ASP A 8 -10.14 -16.51 4.25
C ASP A 8 -11.33 -16.74 3.31
N LYS A 9 -11.32 -17.89 2.62
CA LYS A 9 -12.41 -18.30 1.70
C LYS A 9 -13.77 -18.45 2.38
N ASP A 10 -13.79 -18.70 3.69
CA ASP A 10 -15.01 -18.82 4.50
C ASP A 10 -15.43 -17.46 5.10
N GLY A 11 -14.66 -16.41 4.83
CA GLY A 11 -14.92 -15.06 5.31
C GLY A 11 -14.54 -14.82 6.77
N ARG A 12 -13.68 -15.65 7.35
CA ARG A 12 -13.08 -15.44 8.67
C ARG A 12 -11.87 -14.51 8.53
N GLY A 13 -11.66 -13.61 9.48
CA GLY A 13 -10.52 -12.70 9.46
C GLY A 13 -9.21 -13.46 9.60
N LEU A 14 -8.30 -13.27 8.64
CA LEU A 14 -6.97 -13.90 8.63
C LEU A 14 -5.88 -12.99 9.17
N GLU A 15 -5.99 -11.70 8.89
CA GLU A 15 -4.94 -10.71 9.13
C GLU A 15 -5.61 -9.37 9.43
N THR A 16 -5.39 -8.85 10.63
CA THR A 16 -5.91 -7.53 11.03
C THR A 16 -5.21 -6.42 10.26
N MET A 17 -5.86 -5.25 10.15
CA MET A 17 -5.22 -4.08 9.53
C MET A 17 -3.94 -3.67 10.28
N GLU A 18 -3.93 -3.79 11.61
CA GLU A 18 -2.75 -3.50 12.43
C GLU A 18 -1.60 -4.46 12.16
N GLU A 19 -1.86 -5.77 12.07
CA GLU A 19 -0.83 -6.77 11.73
C GLU A 19 -0.24 -6.53 10.35
N HIS A 20 -1.08 -6.22 9.36
CA HIS A 20 -0.67 -5.94 7.98
C HIS A 20 0.25 -4.72 7.88
N ILE A 21 -0.16 -3.61 8.52
CA ILE A 21 0.60 -2.36 8.52
C ILE A 21 1.93 -2.55 9.27
N LYS A 22 1.89 -3.14 10.48
CA LYS A 22 3.08 -3.33 11.30
C LYS A 22 4.12 -4.18 10.57
N LYS A 23 3.70 -5.31 9.98
CA LYS A 23 4.63 -6.23 9.32
C LYS A 23 5.28 -5.58 8.09
N GLY A 24 4.53 -4.88 7.26
CA GLY A 24 5.14 -4.29 6.07
C GLY A 24 5.94 -3.04 6.35
N LEU A 25 5.68 -2.31 7.44
CA LEU A 25 6.60 -1.27 7.90
C LEU A 25 7.98 -1.84 8.30
N GLU A 26 8.06 -3.07 8.84
CA GLU A 26 9.35 -3.75 9.03
C GLU A 26 10.05 -4.00 7.68
N VAL A 27 9.31 -4.34 6.63
CA VAL A 27 9.85 -4.49 5.26
C VAL A 27 10.32 -3.15 4.69
N ILE A 28 9.54 -2.08 4.85
CA ILE A 28 9.91 -0.73 4.43
C ILE A 28 11.19 -0.25 5.16
N ASP A 29 11.35 -0.58 6.44
CA ASP A 29 12.56 -0.26 7.20
C ASP A 29 13.84 -0.90 6.60
N PHE A 30 13.74 -2.11 6.02
CA PHE A 30 14.86 -2.70 5.28
C PHE A 30 15.28 -1.88 4.05
N TYR A 31 14.35 -1.22 3.37
CA TYR A 31 14.65 -0.29 2.28
C TYR A 31 15.26 1.01 2.81
N ILE A 32 14.72 1.53 3.91
CA ILE A 32 15.23 2.74 4.57
C ILE A 32 16.68 2.54 5.01
N LYS A 33 17.00 1.44 5.70
CA LYS A 33 18.36 1.05 6.12
C LYS A 33 19.35 0.95 4.97
N ARG A 34 18.88 0.60 3.76
CA ARG A 34 19.68 0.57 2.52
C ARG A 34 19.74 1.92 1.80
N ASN A 35 19.37 3.01 2.48
CA ASN A 35 19.35 4.37 1.94
C ASN A 35 18.40 4.56 0.74
N TYR A 36 17.41 3.69 0.55
CA TYR A 36 16.50 3.78 -0.59
C TYR A 36 15.66 5.07 -0.54
N HIS A 37 15.27 5.51 0.66
CA HIS A 37 14.59 6.79 0.90
C HIS A 37 15.36 8.01 0.34
N LYS A 38 16.70 7.96 0.26
CA LYS A 38 17.52 9.02 -0.34
C LYS A 38 17.35 9.09 -1.86
N LYS A 39 17.12 7.94 -2.52
CA LYS A 39 16.82 7.89 -3.96
C LYS A 39 15.44 8.49 -4.24
N VAL A 40 14.45 8.17 -3.42
CA VAL A 40 13.11 8.78 -3.47
C VAL A 40 13.22 10.29 -3.28
N ALA A 41 13.93 10.72 -2.23
CA ALA A 41 14.13 12.13 -1.90
C ALA A 41 14.78 12.92 -3.04
N LYS A 42 15.89 12.40 -3.59
CA LYS A 42 16.58 12.99 -4.74
C LYS A 42 15.68 13.07 -5.97
N CYS A 43 14.89 12.04 -6.24
CA CYS A 43 14.01 12.00 -7.41
C CYS A 43 12.86 13.03 -7.31
N LEU A 44 12.32 13.23 -6.11
CA LEU A 44 11.20 14.15 -5.87
C LEU A 44 11.64 15.53 -5.40
N ASN A 45 12.96 15.80 -5.37
CA ASN A 45 13.56 17.06 -4.94
C ASN A 45 13.10 17.51 -3.54
N VAL A 46 13.18 16.58 -2.58
CA VAL A 46 12.86 16.78 -1.17
C VAL A 46 14.00 16.32 -0.28
N ASP A 47 13.94 16.67 1.00
CA ASP A 47 14.89 16.21 1.99
C ASP A 47 14.75 14.71 2.28
N ASN A 48 15.85 14.09 2.74
CA ASN A 48 15.88 12.67 3.06
C ASN A 48 14.82 12.26 4.09
N LYS A 49 14.49 13.14 5.04
CA LYS A 49 13.42 12.90 6.04
C LYS A 49 12.05 12.74 5.35
N VAL A 50 11.76 13.60 4.37
CA VAL A 50 10.52 13.53 3.59
C VAL A 50 10.52 12.27 2.72
N GLY A 51 11.64 11.91 2.10
CA GLY A 51 11.77 10.65 1.35
C GLY A 51 11.46 9.40 2.19
N LYS A 52 11.82 9.41 3.48
CA LYS A 52 11.46 8.35 4.44
C LYS A 52 9.94 8.34 4.70
N ILE A 53 9.37 9.49 5.04
CA ILE A 53 7.93 9.68 5.28
C ILE A 53 7.10 9.18 4.09
N ILE A 54 7.53 9.49 2.86
CA ILE A 54 6.84 9.07 1.63
C ILE A 54 6.71 7.55 1.57
N LEU A 55 7.77 6.79 1.85
CA LEU A 55 7.73 5.32 1.83
C LEU A 55 6.81 4.76 2.91
N GLU A 56 6.94 5.26 4.15
CA GLU A 56 6.17 4.80 5.29
C GLU A 56 4.67 5.11 5.11
N VAL A 57 4.32 6.34 4.74
CA VAL A 57 2.92 6.75 4.57
C VAL A 57 2.26 6.08 3.37
N SER A 58 3.03 5.81 2.30
CA SER A 58 2.53 5.05 1.16
C SER A 58 2.11 3.65 1.57
N TYR A 59 2.92 2.96 2.39
CA TYR A 59 2.56 1.65 2.91
C TYR A 59 1.41 1.71 3.91
N VAL A 60 1.36 2.69 4.81
CA VAL A 60 0.25 2.81 5.77
C VAL A 60 -1.10 3.03 5.07
N LEU A 61 -1.11 3.69 3.91
CA LEU A 61 -2.34 4.06 3.20
C LEU A 61 -2.71 3.15 2.03
N HIS A 62 -1.84 2.24 1.57
CA HIS A 62 -2.09 1.52 0.30
C HIS A 62 -3.38 0.69 0.28
N ASP A 63 -3.77 0.19 1.45
CA ASP A 63 -4.93 -0.68 1.65
C ASP A 63 -6.00 -0.03 2.54
N VAL A 64 -5.92 1.28 2.76
CA VAL A 64 -6.81 2.00 3.69
C VAL A 64 -8.30 1.84 3.34
N ALA A 65 -8.64 1.66 2.08
CA ALA A 65 -10.02 1.44 1.64
C ALA A 65 -10.59 0.09 2.10
N LYS A 66 -9.75 -0.87 2.53
CA LYS A 66 -10.24 -2.08 3.19
C LYS A 66 -10.88 -1.77 4.55
N ASN A 67 -10.63 -0.60 5.13
CA ASN A 67 -11.37 -0.17 6.32
C ASN A 67 -12.80 0.29 6.02
N LEU A 68 -13.24 0.33 4.75
CA LEU A 68 -14.62 0.61 4.41
C LEU A 68 -15.53 -0.51 4.91
N LYS A 69 -16.67 -0.14 5.51
CA LYS A 69 -17.69 -1.11 5.94
C LYS A 69 -18.07 -2.07 4.81
N TYR A 70 -18.14 -1.56 3.58
CA TYR A 70 -18.34 -2.37 2.39
C TYR A 70 -17.39 -3.57 2.31
N TYR A 71 -16.07 -3.34 2.46
CA TYR A 71 -15.09 -4.43 2.43
C TYR A 71 -15.23 -5.35 3.65
N GLN A 72 -15.43 -4.79 4.85
CA GLN A 72 -15.55 -5.59 6.06
C GLN A 72 -16.79 -6.51 6.02
N ASP A 73 -17.89 -6.05 5.40
CA ASP A 73 -19.13 -6.82 5.25
C ASP A 73 -19.04 -7.82 4.09
N LYS A 74 -18.54 -7.39 2.92
CA LYS A 74 -18.43 -8.23 1.71
C LYS A 74 -17.25 -9.19 1.75
N LYS A 75 -16.24 -8.91 2.58
CA LYS A 75 -14.97 -9.64 2.73
C LYS A 75 -14.12 -9.71 1.47
N THR A 76 -14.50 -8.97 0.43
CA THR A 76 -13.81 -8.86 -0.85
C THR A 76 -14.10 -7.49 -1.46
N PHE A 77 -13.11 -6.91 -2.15
CA PHE A 77 -13.26 -5.61 -2.78
C PHE A 77 -12.25 -5.43 -3.91
N ARG A 78 -12.72 -5.66 -5.14
CA ARG A 78 -11.96 -5.27 -6.35
C ARG A 78 -12.01 -3.74 -6.47
N GLY A 79 -10.88 -3.11 -6.77
CA GLY A 79 -10.79 -1.66 -6.88
C GLY A 79 -10.50 -0.92 -5.57
N HIS A 80 -10.23 -1.62 -4.45
CA HIS A 80 -9.83 -0.98 -3.19
C HIS A 80 -8.56 -0.15 -3.33
N GLU A 81 -7.68 -0.49 -4.29
CA GLU A 81 -6.49 0.28 -4.63
C GLU A 81 -6.83 1.70 -5.09
N PHE A 82 -7.93 1.88 -5.81
CA PHE A 82 -8.38 3.17 -6.32
C PHE A 82 -8.97 4.01 -5.19
N TYR A 83 -9.82 3.42 -4.35
CA TYR A 83 -10.33 4.13 -3.16
C TYR A 83 -9.20 4.48 -2.19
N SER A 84 -8.19 3.61 -2.04
CA SER A 84 -7.04 3.88 -1.19
C SER A 84 -6.18 5.01 -1.75
N ALA A 85 -5.99 5.05 -3.07
CA ALA A 85 -5.33 6.17 -3.74
C ALA A 85 -6.11 7.49 -3.58
N TYR A 86 -7.43 7.45 -3.73
CA TYR A 86 -8.30 8.61 -3.49
C TYR A 86 -8.18 9.11 -2.05
N ILE A 87 -8.28 8.21 -1.07
CA ILE A 87 -8.13 8.55 0.36
C ILE A 87 -6.74 9.15 0.60
N ALA A 88 -5.67 8.52 0.10
CA ALA A 88 -4.31 9.00 0.31
C ALA A 88 -4.08 10.40 -0.29
N HIS A 89 -4.57 10.65 -1.50
CA HIS A 89 -4.43 11.95 -2.16
C HIS A 89 -5.07 13.09 -1.37
N ASN A 90 -6.23 12.82 -0.76
CA ASN A 90 -7.02 13.81 -0.05
C ASN A 90 -6.72 13.90 1.45
N SER A 91 -6.09 12.88 2.05
CA SER A 91 -5.84 12.84 3.50
C SER A 91 -4.47 13.40 3.90
N ILE A 92 -3.50 13.41 2.99
CA ILE A 92 -2.18 13.99 3.24
C ILE A 92 -2.30 15.51 3.06
N THR A 93 -1.97 16.29 4.08
CA THR A 93 -2.07 17.76 4.03
C THR A 93 -0.74 18.38 3.60
N THR A 94 0.27 18.30 4.46
CA THR A 94 1.57 18.97 4.28
C THR A 94 2.72 18.01 4.57
N LEU A 95 3.75 18.03 3.72
CA LEU A 95 4.97 17.22 3.86
C LEU A 95 6.22 18.10 3.88
N THR A 96 6.25 19.12 3.02
CA THR A 96 7.42 19.98 2.82
C THR A 96 7.16 21.44 3.19
N GLY A 97 5.90 21.84 3.32
CA GLY A 97 5.50 23.24 3.50
C GLY A 97 5.38 24.03 2.18
N ASP A 98 5.74 23.42 1.05
CA ASP A 98 5.53 23.95 -0.30
C ASP A 98 4.32 23.23 -0.94
N GLU A 99 3.23 23.96 -1.16
CA GLU A 99 1.97 23.41 -1.65
C GLU A 99 2.10 22.75 -3.04
N ASN A 100 2.87 23.36 -3.94
CA ASN A 100 3.06 22.83 -5.29
C ASN A 100 3.87 21.54 -5.26
N LYS A 101 4.91 21.51 -4.41
CA LYS A 101 5.73 20.31 -4.22
C LYS A 101 4.93 19.20 -3.54
N ASP A 102 4.18 19.54 -2.49
CA ASP A 102 3.34 18.59 -1.76
C ASP A 102 2.26 18.00 -2.67
N LYS A 103 1.65 18.80 -3.56
CA LYS A 103 0.70 18.30 -4.58
C LYS A 103 1.34 17.23 -5.48
N LYS A 104 2.57 17.47 -5.96
CA LYS A 104 3.30 16.47 -6.79
C LYS A 104 3.61 15.21 -6.00
N ILE A 105 4.01 15.32 -4.74
CA ILE A 105 4.31 14.17 -3.88
C ILE A 105 3.05 13.36 -3.55
N ARG A 106 1.95 14.01 -3.16
CA ARG A 106 0.65 13.36 -2.92
C ARG A 106 0.17 12.61 -4.14
N LYS A 107 0.34 13.20 -5.32
CA LYS A 107 0.04 12.55 -6.60
C LYS A 107 0.92 11.32 -6.82
N ALA A 108 2.22 11.41 -6.60
CA ALA A 108 3.13 10.28 -6.75
C ALA A 108 2.80 9.11 -5.80
N ILE A 109 2.48 9.40 -4.53
CA ILE A 109 2.02 8.44 -3.53
C ILE A 109 0.72 7.77 -3.99
N ALA A 110 -0.29 8.58 -4.35
CA ALA A 110 -1.60 8.07 -4.76
C ALA A 110 -1.52 7.22 -6.03
N CYS A 111 -0.71 7.60 -7.03
CA CYS A 111 -0.47 6.78 -8.21
C CYS A 111 0.21 5.45 -7.88
N ALA A 112 1.22 5.46 -7.00
CA ALA A 112 1.87 4.22 -6.57
C ALA A 112 0.87 3.30 -5.85
N ILE A 113 0.01 3.85 -5.00
CA ILE A 113 -1.09 3.10 -4.38
C ILE A 113 -2.06 2.59 -5.44
N ALA A 114 -2.53 3.39 -6.40
CA ALA A 114 -3.46 2.92 -7.43
C ALA A 114 -2.89 1.77 -8.28
N LEU A 115 -1.55 1.71 -8.43
CA LEU A 115 -0.86 0.71 -9.25
C LEU A 115 -0.40 -0.54 -8.48
N HIS A 116 -0.52 -0.59 -7.16
CA HIS A 116 0.17 -1.59 -6.33
C HIS A 116 -0.21 -3.05 -6.63
N HIS A 117 -1.40 -3.30 -7.21
CA HIS A 117 -1.82 -4.65 -7.59
C HIS A 117 -1.25 -5.16 -8.92
N HIS A 118 -0.64 -4.31 -9.75
CA HIS A 118 0.11 -4.57 -11.01
C HIS A 118 -0.38 -5.60 -12.04
N THR A 119 -1.44 -6.36 -11.79
CA THR A 119 -1.98 -7.26 -12.79
C THR A 119 -2.52 -6.37 -13.90
N MET A 120 -2.00 -6.51 -15.12
CA MET A 120 -2.49 -5.82 -16.33
C MET A 120 -3.93 -6.24 -16.72
N VAL A 121 -4.68 -6.79 -15.78
CA VAL A 121 -6.11 -7.08 -15.88
C VAL A 121 -6.83 -5.79 -15.55
N ASN A 122 -7.79 -5.40 -16.39
CA ASN A 122 -8.67 -4.27 -16.09
C ASN A 122 -9.38 -4.51 -14.74
N ARG A 123 -8.93 -3.82 -13.69
CA ARG A 123 -9.49 -3.89 -12.33
C ARG A 123 -10.41 -2.72 -12.01
N PHE A 124 -10.76 -1.89 -13.00
CA PHE A 124 -11.64 -0.72 -12.84
C PHE A 124 -13.12 -1.08 -12.62
N ASN A 125 -13.40 -2.13 -11.84
CA ASN A 125 -14.76 -2.41 -11.37
C ASN A 125 -14.98 -1.62 -10.07
N LEU A 126 -15.12 -0.30 -10.21
CA LEU A 126 -15.43 0.58 -9.08
C LEU A 126 -16.87 0.33 -8.59
N ILE A 127 -17.15 0.73 -7.35
CA ILE A 127 -18.51 0.64 -6.80
C ILE A 127 -19.34 1.78 -7.41
N GLU A 128 -20.20 1.44 -8.35
CA GLU A 128 -21.20 2.34 -8.93
C GLU A 128 -22.45 2.45 -8.03
N ASP A 129 -22.25 2.89 -6.78
CA ASP A 129 -23.36 3.29 -5.90
C ASP A 129 -23.45 4.82 -5.90
N SER A 130 -24.62 5.42 -5.70
CA SER A 130 -24.75 6.87 -5.43
C SER A 130 -24.60 7.21 -3.94
N SER A 131 -24.45 6.21 -3.08
CA SER A 131 -24.29 6.37 -1.63
C SER A 131 -22.84 6.63 -1.21
N LYS A 132 -22.66 7.35 -0.09
CA LYS A 132 -21.34 7.53 0.53
C LYS A 132 -20.90 6.23 1.22
N LEU A 133 -19.64 5.86 1.01
CA LEU A 133 -19.01 4.72 1.67
C LEU A 133 -18.44 5.15 3.02
N LYS A 134 -18.76 4.43 4.08
CA LYS A 134 -18.31 4.74 5.45
C LYS A 134 -17.08 3.91 5.84
N LEU A 135 -16.05 4.58 6.35
CA LEU A 135 -14.90 3.96 6.98
C LEU A 135 -15.23 3.54 8.42
N CYS A 136 -14.62 2.47 8.88
CA CYS A 136 -14.72 2.01 10.26
C CYS A 136 -13.76 2.80 11.16
N ASP A 137 -14.23 3.22 12.33
CA ASP A 137 -13.44 4.06 13.25
C ASP A 137 -12.15 3.36 13.70
N ASP A 138 -12.21 2.08 14.12
CA ASP A 138 -11.03 1.29 14.51
C ASP A 138 -9.98 1.24 13.39
N GLY A 139 -10.41 1.12 12.13
CA GLY A 139 -9.50 1.11 10.98
C GLY A 139 -8.80 2.45 10.78
N ILE A 140 -9.52 3.57 10.94
CA ILE A 140 -8.94 4.92 10.89
C ILE A 140 -7.94 5.11 12.03
N GLU A 141 -8.28 4.67 13.24
CA GLU A 141 -7.40 4.77 14.41
C GLU A 141 -6.08 4.03 14.19
N VAL A 142 -6.14 2.81 13.66
CA VAL A 142 -4.94 2.03 13.31
C VAL A 142 -4.08 2.77 12.28
N VAL A 143 -4.69 3.29 11.21
CA VAL A 143 -3.94 3.99 10.15
C VAL A 143 -3.28 5.27 10.71
N LYS A 144 -4.00 6.04 11.54
CA LYS A 144 -3.45 7.23 12.21
C LYS A 144 -2.33 6.88 13.19
N LYS A 145 -2.46 5.78 13.93
CA LYS A 145 -1.45 5.28 14.89
C LYS A 145 -0.10 5.00 14.23
N TYR A 146 -0.09 4.44 13.03
CA TYR A 146 1.13 4.04 12.33
C TYR A 146 1.62 5.06 11.30
N SER A 147 0.82 6.07 10.97
CA SER A 147 1.23 7.12 10.04
C SER A 147 2.39 7.96 10.61
N PRO A 148 3.46 8.22 9.85
CA PRO A 148 4.57 9.07 10.29
C PRO A 148 4.23 10.57 10.32
N ILE A 149 3.04 10.93 9.85
CA ILE A 149 2.52 12.30 9.75
C ILE A 149 1.05 12.34 10.17
N GLU A 150 0.57 13.53 10.50
CA GLU A 150 -0.86 13.77 10.65
C GLU A 150 -1.57 13.59 9.30
N ILE A 151 -2.66 12.82 9.32
CA ILE A 151 -3.50 12.55 8.16
C ILE A 151 -4.96 12.84 8.50
N ASN A 152 -5.65 13.53 7.60
CA ASN A 152 -7.06 13.85 7.75
C ASN A 152 -7.91 12.91 6.89
N ILE A 153 -8.13 11.69 7.38
CA ILE A 153 -9.01 10.73 6.71
C ILE A 153 -10.46 11.07 7.09
N PRO A 154 -11.33 11.42 6.11
CA PRO A 154 -12.74 11.66 6.40
C PRO A 154 -13.45 10.33 6.69
N ASN A 155 -14.48 10.34 7.55
CA ASN A 155 -15.23 9.13 7.90
C ASN A 155 -16.10 8.59 6.75
N GLU A 156 -16.38 9.44 5.75
CA GLU A 156 -17.20 9.12 4.58
C GLU A 156 -16.44 9.48 3.31
N ILE A 157 -16.54 8.62 2.30
CA ILE A 157 -15.93 8.76 0.98
C ILE A 157 -17.02 8.67 -0.08
N ILE A 158 -16.95 9.51 -1.11
CA ILE A 158 -17.84 9.36 -2.27
C ILE A 158 -17.53 8.05 -2.99
N SER A 159 -18.56 7.36 -3.46
CA SER A 159 -18.45 6.10 -4.20
C SER A 159 -17.90 6.30 -5.62
N ASN A 160 -18.37 7.33 -6.34
CA ASN A 160 -17.90 7.61 -7.70
C ASN A 160 -16.62 8.46 -7.68
N ILE A 161 -15.47 7.80 -7.75
CA ILE A 161 -14.13 8.43 -7.76
C ILE A 161 -13.42 8.35 -9.11
N GLU A 162 -14.07 7.82 -10.16
CA GLU A 162 -13.41 7.48 -11.43
C GLU A 162 -12.66 8.67 -12.03
N HIS A 163 -13.33 9.82 -12.15
CA HIS A 163 -12.73 11.03 -12.69
C HIS A 163 -11.50 11.47 -11.86
N SER A 164 -11.61 11.47 -10.53
CA SER A 164 -10.50 11.82 -9.64
C SER A 164 -9.31 10.87 -9.81
N ILE A 165 -9.56 9.58 -10.06
CA ILE A 165 -8.50 8.60 -10.29
C ILE A 165 -7.86 8.80 -11.66
N MET A 166 -8.64 9.06 -12.71
CA MET A 166 -8.09 9.37 -14.04
C MET A 166 -7.19 10.63 -13.99
N ASP A 167 -7.60 11.65 -13.24
CA ASP A 167 -6.84 12.89 -13.07
C ASP A 167 -5.50 12.69 -12.34
N LEU A 168 -5.38 11.65 -11.49
CA LEU A 168 -4.09 11.28 -10.88
C LEU A 168 -3.07 10.85 -11.95
N PHE A 169 -3.51 10.28 -13.08
CA PHE A 169 -2.59 9.80 -14.11
C PHE A 169 -2.30 10.86 -15.19
N THR A 170 -3.16 11.87 -15.33
CA THR A 170 -2.95 13.00 -16.27
C THR A 170 -1.63 13.73 -15.99
N ASN A 171 -0.76 13.93 -16.98
CA ASN A 171 0.55 14.60 -16.83
C ASN A 171 1.45 13.97 -15.74
N SER A 172 1.37 12.65 -15.55
CA SER A 172 2.19 11.93 -14.56
C SER A 172 3.63 11.67 -15.03
N ASP A 173 3.98 11.99 -16.29
CA ASP A 173 5.31 11.79 -16.88
C ASP A 173 6.43 12.42 -16.04
N GLU A 174 6.22 13.64 -15.52
CA GLU A 174 7.20 14.35 -14.69
C GLU A 174 7.52 13.64 -13.37
N ILE A 175 6.57 12.86 -12.84
CA ILE A 175 6.66 12.18 -11.54
C ILE A 175 6.77 10.66 -11.68
N PHE A 176 6.76 10.13 -12.91
CA PHE A 176 6.73 8.70 -13.21
C PHE A 176 7.86 7.94 -12.52
N LYS A 177 9.08 8.48 -12.57
CA LYS A 177 10.22 7.88 -11.87
C LYS A 177 10.02 7.85 -10.35
N GLY A 178 9.40 8.88 -9.77
CA GLY A 178 9.03 8.93 -8.37
C GLY A 178 7.99 7.86 -8.01
N ILE A 179 6.98 7.69 -8.85
CA ILE A 179 5.94 6.65 -8.70
C ILE A 179 6.59 5.27 -8.61
N TYR A 180 7.44 4.90 -9.57
CA TYR A 180 8.11 3.59 -9.58
C TYR A 180 9.02 3.38 -8.37
N LEU A 181 9.72 4.44 -7.94
CA LEU A 181 10.57 4.35 -6.76
C LEU A 181 9.74 4.05 -5.50
N ILE A 182 8.52 4.57 -5.37
CA ILE A 182 7.61 4.28 -4.24
C ILE A 182 6.98 2.89 -4.37
N LEU A 183 6.55 2.57 -5.59
CA LEU A 183 5.78 1.38 -5.93
C LEU A 183 6.52 0.08 -5.66
N VAL A 184 7.81 0.01 -5.98
CA VAL A 184 8.61 -1.22 -5.79
C VAL A 184 8.67 -1.65 -4.31
N PRO A 185 9.12 -0.81 -3.36
CA PRO A 185 9.07 -1.15 -1.93
C PRO A 185 7.66 -1.46 -1.45
N LEU A 186 6.65 -0.74 -1.93
CA LEU A 186 5.25 -0.93 -1.53
C LEU A 186 4.77 -2.34 -1.86
N MET A 187 4.94 -2.78 -3.11
CA MET A 187 4.54 -4.12 -3.54
C MET A 187 5.29 -5.23 -2.80
N VAL A 188 6.59 -5.05 -2.59
CA VAL A 188 7.40 -6.04 -1.89
C VAL A 188 6.95 -6.16 -0.44
N ALA A 189 6.68 -5.03 0.22
CA ALA A 189 6.17 -5.01 1.59
C ALA A 189 4.79 -5.66 1.71
N ASP A 190 3.86 -5.36 0.79
CA ASP A 190 2.51 -5.94 0.80
C ASP A 190 2.55 -7.47 0.63
N ASN A 191 3.28 -7.95 -0.38
CA ASN A 191 3.40 -9.38 -0.65
C ASN A 191 4.14 -10.15 0.46
N ILE A 192 5.24 -9.60 1.00
CA ILE A 192 5.96 -10.25 2.10
C ILE A 192 5.09 -10.29 3.36
N SER A 193 4.39 -9.21 3.69
CA SER A 193 3.49 -9.18 4.85
C SER A 193 2.40 -10.23 4.74
N ALA A 194 1.78 -10.32 3.57
CA ALA A 194 0.80 -11.34 3.24
C ALA A 194 1.35 -12.77 3.41
N ILE A 195 2.58 -13.04 2.96
CA ILE A 195 3.22 -14.36 3.10
C ILE A 195 3.45 -14.70 4.58
N LEU A 196 4.07 -13.78 5.32
CA LEU A 196 4.48 -14.02 6.72
C LEU A 196 3.29 -14.16 7.66
N ASN A 197 2.27 -13.31 7.52
CA ASN A 197 1.13 -13.30 8.42
C ASN A 197 0.15 -14.47 8.14
N ARG A 198 0.12 -15.01 6.91
CA ARG A 198 -0.78 -16.12 6.52
C ARG A 198 -0.16 -17.51 6.63
N LYS A 199 1.00 -17.63 7.29
CA LYS A 199 1.69 -18.88 7.66
C LYS A 199 1.85 -19.90 6.51
N ASN A 200 2.27 -19.47 5.32
CA ASN A 200 2.66 -20.36 4.21
C ASN A 200 1.62 -21.42 3.79
N ALA A 201 0.33 -21.23 4.05
CA ALA A 201 -0.67 -22.07 3.38
C ALA A 201 -0.65 -21.68 1.89
N ASN A 202 -0.01 -22.48 1.04
CA ASN A 202 0.04 -22.28 -0.42
C ASN A 202 -1.35 -22.01 -1.02
N GLU A 203 -2.41 -22.50 -0.36
CA GLU A 203 -3.82 -22.27 -0.70
C GLU A 203 -4.27 -20.80 -0.52
N ASN A 204 -3.63 -20.03 0.37
CA ASN A 204 -4.03 -18.66 0.76
C ASN A 204 -3.09 -17.57 0.21
N LEU A 205 -2.04 -17.96 -0.51
CA LEU A 205 -1.14 -17.01 -1.16
C LEU A 205 -1.75 -16.46 -2.46
N GLY A 206 -1.64 -15.15 -2.65
CA GLY A 206 -1.93 -14.52 -3.94
C GLY A 206 -0.96 -14.99 -5.03
N VAL A 207 -1.30 -14.73 -6.30
CA VAL A 207 -0.46 -15.10 -7.46
C VAL A 207 0.97 -14.54 -7.31
N LEU A 208 1.09 -13.25 -6.99
CA LEU A 208 2.38 -12.59 -6.78
C LEU A 208 3.17 -13.18 -5.59
N GLY A 209 2.48 -13.53 -4.50
CA GLY A 209 3.12 -14.19 -3.36
C GLY A 209 3.73 -15.54 -3.73
N ARG A 210 3.05 -16.33 -4.58
CA ARG A 210 3.61 -17.57 -5.12
C ARG A 210 4.80 -17.32 -6.02
N GLU A 211 4.72 -16.36 -6.93
CA GLU A 211 5.84 -16.01 -7.82
C GLU A 211 7.08 -15.56 -7.04
N VAL A 212 6.90 -14.77 -5.96
CA VAL A 212 8.01 -14.36 -5.09
C VAL A 212 8.68 -15.57 -4.42
N ILE A 213 7.90 -16.52 -3.92
CA ILE A 213 8.43 -17.76 -3.31
C ILE A 213 9.13 -18.63 -4.36
N GLU A 214 8.57 -18.76 -5.56
CA GLU A 214 9.17 -19.51 -6.67
C GLU A 214 10.53 -18.91 -7.08
N ILE A 215 10.59 -17.59 -7.26
CA ILE A 215 11.84 -16.88 -7.56
C ILE A 215 12.85 -17.07 -6.43
N TYR A 216 12.43 -16.91 -5.17
CA TYR A 216 13.31 -17.15 -4.02
C TYR A 216 13.88 -18.57 -4.02
N ASN A 217 13.05 -19.58 -4.26
CA ASN A 217 13.48 -20.98 -4.31
C ASN A 217 14.45 -21.25 -5.48
N ILE A 218 14.23 -20.62 -6.64
CA ILE A 218 15.18 -20.65 -7.76
C ILE A 218 16.53 -20.06 -7.33
N TYR A 219 16.53 -18.84 -6.77
CA TYR A 219 17.75 -18.19 -6.29
C TYR A 219 18.49 -19.02 -5.24
N LYS A 220 17.76 -19.57 -4.26
CA LYS A 220 18.31 -20.45 -3.21
C LYS A 220 18.97 -21.69 -3.81
N LYS A 221 18.34 -22.32 -4.81
CA LYS A 221 18.90 -23.48 -5.53
C LYS A 221 20.22 -23.15 -6.25
N TYR A 222 20.36 -21.97 -6.83
CA TYR A 222 21.54 -21.60 -7.62
C TYR A 222 22.67 -20.94 -6.82
N LEU A 223 22.35 -20.19 -5.76
CA LEU A 223 23.34 -19.42 -4.98
C LEU A 223 23.69 -20.05 -3.63
N GLY A 224 22.99 -21.12 -3.22
CA GLY A 224 23.16 -21.76 -1.92
C GLY A 224 22.62 -20.93 -0.75
N ASP A 225 22.48 -21.58 0.41
CA ASP A 225 21.88 -20.97 1.62
C ASP A 225 22.68 -19.77 2.17
N SER A 226 23.95 -19.66 1.81
CA SER A 226 24.85 -18.59 2.28
C SER A 226 24.60 -17.23 1.62
N HIS A 227 23.83 -17.15 0.54
CA HIS A 227 23.58 -15.90 -0.22
C HIS A 227 22.10 -15.58 -0.38
N ALA A 228 21.21 -16.49 0.02
CA ALA A 228 19.80 -16.17 0.19
C ALA A 228 19.68 -15.17 1.35
N ILE A 229 18.92 -14.09 1.13
CA ILE A 229 18.61 -13.02 2.08
C ILE A 229 18.56 -13.60 3.50
N HIS A 230 19.49 -13.15 4.36
CA HIS A 230 19.68 -13.60 5.74
C HIS A 230 18.40 -14.16 6.36
N ASN A 231 18.53 -15.34 6.98
CA ASN A 231 17.60 -16.20 7.75
C ASN A 231 16.53 -15.53 8.67
N ASN A 232 16.30 -14.23 8.60
CA ASN A 232 15.35 -13.48 9.40
C ASN A 232 13.89 -13.59 8.94
N PHE A 233 13.61 -14.21 7.79
CA PHE A 233 12.24 -14.31 7.29
C PHE A 233 11.55 -15.65 7.58
N GLY A 234 12.25 -16.67 8.10
CA GLY A 234 11.63 -17.92 8.54
C GLY A 234 10.57 -18.49 7.57
N ILE A 235 10.81 -18.39 6.25
CA ILE A 235 9.94 -18.91 5.19
C ILE A 235 10.24 -20.38 5.00
#